data_AF-A0A7S1CHV0-F1
#
_entry.id   AF-A0A7S1CHV0-F1
#
_cell.length_a   1.000
_cell.length_b   1.000
_cell.length_c   1.000
_cell.angle_alpha   90.00
_cell.angle_beta   90.00
_cell.angle_gamma   90.00
#
_symmetry.space_group_name_H-M   'P 1'
#
loop_
_entity.id
_entity.type
_entity.pdbx_description
1 polymer ?
#
loop_
_entity_poly.entity_id
_entity_poly.type
_entity_poly.pdbx_seq_one_letter_code
_entity_poly.pdbx_strand_id
1 'polypeptide(L)'
;ATTPTCLAMFEFLGKLMGVAIRTGNPLELALPAAVWKPLVGQAVDWDDVAAINSTASKFLADVLTMEDTGVTEADWPEVVEKIGLRFTTRGADRRVVELVPGGRDMPVLWGARNEYARMVQRYRCGEF
;
A
#
# COMPACT_ATOMS: atom_id res chain seq x y z
N ALA A 1 -15.09 -1.43 3.61
CA ALA A 1 -16.36 -0.71 3.85
C ALA A 1 -17.10 -0.60 2.52
N THR A 2 -17.98 -1.56 2.22
CA THR A 2 -18.69 -1.63 0.93
C THR A 2 -20.20 -1.83 1.13
N THR A 3 -20.68 -1.67 2.37
CA THR A 3 -22.12 -1.79 2.65
C THR A 3 -22.86 -0.57 2.08
N PRO A 4 -24.13 -0.71 1.69
CA PRO A 4 -24.94 0.40 1.17
C PRO A 4 -24.95 1.61 2.11
N THR A 5 -25.02 1.38 3.43
CA THR A 5 -24.99 2.44 4.44
C THR A 5 -23.66 3.20 4.43
N CYS A 6 -22.51 2.50 4.39
CA CYS A 6 -21.22 3.18 4.33
C CYS A 6 -21.09 4.04 3.07
N LEU A 7 -21.57 3.55 1.92
CA LEU A 7 -21.55 4.30 0.66
C LEU A 7 -22.42 5.56 0.75
N ALA A 8 -23.62 5.46 1.32
CA ALA A 8 -24.49 6.61 1.55
C ALA A 8 -23.85 7.65 2.49
N MET A 9 -23.13 7.20 3.54
CA MET A 9 -22.39 8.10 4.43
C MET A 9 -21.24 8.82 3.73
N PHE A 10 -20.50 8.13 2.84
CA PHE A 10 -19.45 8.77 2.04
C PHE A 10 -20.03 9.80 1.05
N GLU A 11 -21.15 9.49 0.40
CA GLU A 11 -21.84 10.45 -0.48
C GLU A 11 -22.31 11.69 0.31
N PHE A 12 -22.89 11.46 1.49
CA PHE A 12 -23.31 12.54 2.37
C PHE A 12 -22.13 13.43 2.80
N LEU A 13 -21.01 12.83 3.19
CA LEU A 13 -19.78 13.56 3.53
C LEU A 13 -19.29 14.39 2.33
N GLY A 14 -19.27 13.82 1.13
CA GLY A 14 -18.88 14.54 -0.09
C GLY A 14 -19.78 15.74 -0.38
N LYS A 15 -21.10 15.60 -0.20
CA LYS A 15 -22.05 16.73 -0.31
C LYS A 15 -21.75 17.81 0.74
N LEU A 16 -21.49 17.41 1.99
CA LEU A 16 -21.16 18.33 3.06
C LEU A 16 -19.86 19.10 2.78
N MET A 17 -18.82 18.41 2.31
CA MET A 17 -17.57 19.04 1.87
C MET A 17 -17.80 20.06 0.75
N GLY A 18 -18.62 19.71 -0.24
CA GLY A 18 -18.97 20.63 -1.33
C GLY A 18 -19.79 21.85 -0.89
N VAL A 19 -20.66 21.71 0.11
CA VAL A 19 -21.37 22.85 0.72
C VAL A 19 -20.37 23.74 1.46
N ALA A 20 -19.56 23.16 2.35
CA ALA A 20 -18.56 23.85 3.16
C ALA A 20 -17.61 24.72 2.31
N ILE A 21 -17.10 24.16 1.21
CA ILE A 21 -16.24 24.88 0.26
C ILE A 21 -16.99 26.05 -0.39
N ARG A 22 -18.24 25.86 -0.85
CA ARG A 22 -19.02 26.90 -1.53
C ARG A 22 -19.53 28.01 -0.61
N THR A 23 -19.80 27.69 0.65
CA THR A 23 -20.27 28.68 1.64
C THR A 23 -19.13 29.37 2.38
N GLY A 24 -17.87 29.01 2.09
CA GLY A 24 -16.71 29.57 2.79
C GLY A 24 -16.63 29.17 4.26
N ASN A 25 -17.25 28.04 4.64
CA ASN A 25 -17.21 27.50 5.99
C ASN A 25 -16.50 26.14 5.98
N PRO A 26 -15.16 26.11 5.96
CA PRO A 26 -14.40 24.88 5.79
C PRO A 26 -14.60 23.92 6.97
N LEU A 27 -14.67 22.63 6.66
CA LEU A 27 -14.68 21.57 7.68
C LEU A 27 -13.25 21.32 8.17
N GLU A 28 -13.08 21.16 9.48
CA GLU A 28 -11.81 20.75 10.07
C GLU A 28 -11.56 19.24 9.88
N LEU A 29 -11.25 18.83 8.65
CA LEU A 29 -10.97 17.44 8.30
C LEU A 29 -9.46 17.18 8.22
N ALA A 30 -8.94 16.44 9.21
CA ALA A 30 -7.56 15.95 9.21
C ALA A 30 -7.48 14.58 8.50
N LEU A 31 -7.54 14.58 7.17
CA LEU A 31 -7.45 13.36 6.34
C LEU A 31 -6.07 13.23 5.66
N PRO A 32 -5.58 12.00 5.42
CA PRO A 32 -4.31 11.78 4.72
C PRO A 32 -4.33 12.25 3.25
N ALA A 33 -3.14 12.49 2.68
CA ALA A 33 -2.98 12.83 1.27
C ALA A 33 -3.60 11.79 0.33
N ALA A 34 -3.58 10.51 0.70
CA ALA A 34 -4.23 9.42 -0.03
C ALA A 34 -5.76 9.60 -0.19
N VAL A 35 -6.41 10.44 0.62
CA VAL A 35 -7.82 10.80 0.46
C VAL A 35 -7.99 12.07 -0.36
N TRP A 36 -7.11 13.07 -0.16
CA TRP A 36 -7.21 14.36 -0.84
C TRP A 36 -6.77 14.32 -2.30
N LYS A 37 -5.68 13.61 -2.62
CA LYS A 37 -5.11 13.54 -3.97
C LYS A 37 -6.13 13.03 -5.00
N PRO A 38 -6.85 11.91 -4.78
CA PRO A 38 -7.88 11.45 -5.71
C PRO A 38 -9.00 12.46 -5.94
N LEU A 39 -9.41 13.21 -4.91
CA LEU A 39 -10.47 14.23 -5.03
C LEU A 39 -10.10 15.38 -5.97
N VAL A 40 -8.80 15.65 -6.15
CA VAL A 40 -8.27 16.68 -7.05
C VAL A 40 -7.62 16.09 -8.31
N GLY A 41 -7.82 14.80 -8.58
CA GLY A 41 -7.28 14.11 -9.76
C GLY A 41 -5.77 13.87 -9.74
N GLN A 42 -5.13 13.93 -8.57
CA GLN A 42 -3.72 13.56 -8.40
C GLN A 42 -3.59 12.07 -8.07
N ALA A 43 -2.55 11.44 -8.62
CA ALA A 43 -2.21 10.05 -8.31
C ALA A 43 -1.62 9.93 -6.91
N VAL A 44 -2.01 8.89 -6.19
CA VAL A 44 -1.41 8.52 -4.90
C VAL A 44 -0.06 7.86 -5.16
N ASP A 45 0.99 8.36 -4.52
CA ASP A 45 2.34 7.84 -4.60
C ASP A 45 2.68 6.96 -3.39
N TRP A 46 3.90 6.42 -3.38
CA TRP A 46 4.31 5.54 -2.29
C TRP A 46 4.47 6.27 -0.96
N ASP A 47 4.86 7.54 -0.97
CA ASP A 47 5.08 8.31 0.25
C ASP A 47 3.75 8.56 0.96
N ASP A 48 2.68 8.81 0.20
CA ASP A 48 1.31 8.90 0.74
C ASP A 48 0.89 7.59 1.43
N VAL A 49 1.17 6.45 0.80
CA VAL A 49 0.81 5.12 1.29
C VAL A 49 1.66 4.74 2.52
N ALA A 50 2.95 5.09 2.49
CA ALA A 50 3.88 4.85 3.59
C ALA A 50 3.50 5.67 4.84
N ALA A 51 2.99 6.89 4.66
CA ALA A 51 2.53 7.74 5.76
C ALA A 51 1.36 7.13 6.55
N ILE A 52 0.51 6.33 5.91
CA ILE A 52 -0.65 5.67 6.55
C ILE A 52 -0.44 4.19 6.86
N ASN A 53 0.58 3.55 6.27
CA ASN A 53 0.92 2.14 6.52
C ASN A 53 2.42 1.97 6.72
N SER A 54 2.87 2.31 7.94
CA SER A 54 4.26 2.18 8.36
C SER A 54 4.76 0.74 8.39
N THR A 55 3.88 -0.24 8.65
CA THR A 55 4.25 -1.66 8.68
C THR A 55 4.71 -2.14 7.30
N ALA A 56 3.96 -1.83 6.25
CA ALA A 56 4.34 -2.21 4.90
C ALA A 56 5.57 -1.43 4.39
N SER A 57 5.69 -0.16 4.77
CA SER A 57 6.88 0.65 4.47
C SER A 57 8.14 0.05 5.08
N LYS A 58 8.09 -0.24 6.39
CA LYS A 58 9.19 -0.86 7.11
C LYS A 58 9.54 -2.23 6.54
N PHE A 59 8.55 -3.07 6.26
CA PHE A 59 8.79 -4.40 5.69
C PHE A 59 9.51 -4.33 4.33
N LEU A 60 9.11 -3.43 3.43
CA LEU A 60 9.81 -3.28 2.15
C LEU A 60 11.22 -2.72 2.34
N ALA A 61 11.40 -1.75 3.24
CA ALA A 61 12.71 -1.24 3.59
C ALA A 61 13.62 -2.37 4.09
N ASP A 62 13.14 -3.16 5.07
CA ASP A 62 13.86 -4.29 5.63
C ASP A 62 14.28 -5.28 4.52
N VAL A 63 13.37 -5.66 3.61
CA VAL A 63 13.70 -6.56 2.47
C VAL A 63 14.80 -5.98 1.57
N LEU A 64 14.76 -4.68 1.28
CA LEU A 64 15.73 -4.02 0.40
C LEU A 64 17.10 -3.85 1.07
N THR A 65 17.14 -3.61 2.39
CA THR A 65 18.37 -3.35 3.16
C THR A 65 18.86 -4.57 3.94
N MET A 66 18.47 -5.79 3.56
CA MET A 66 18.92 -7.02 4.23
C MET A 66 20.44 -7.18 4.28
N GLU A 67 21.15 -6.68 3.27
CA GLU A 67 22.62 -6.71 3.22
C GLU A 67 23.27 -5.93 4.38
N ASP A 68 22.63 -4.86 4.86
CA ASP A 68 23.11 -4.07 6.00
C ASP A 68 23.00 -4.85 7.33
N THR A 69 22.20 -5.92 7.34
CA THR A 69 22.03 -6.81 8.51
C THR A 69 23.00 -8.00 8.51
N GLY A 70 23.91 -8.07 7.52
CA GLY A 70 24.89 -9.15 7.38
C GLY A 70 24.35 -10.40 6.66
N VAL A 71 23.14 -10.33 6.10
CA VAL A 71 22.56 -11.40 5.27
C VAL A 71 23.20 -11.36 3.89
N THR A 72 23.76 -12.48 3.45
CA THR A 72 24.32 -12.62 2.10
C THR A 72 23.31 -13.27 1.15
N GLU A 73 23.61 -13.24 -0.15
CA GLU A 73 22.82 -13.96 -1.16
C GLU A 73 22.75 -15.47 -0.89
N ALA A 74 23.78 -16.06 -0.26
CA ALA A 74 23.80 -17.47 0.11
C ALA A 74 22.82 -17.79 1.26
N ASP A 75 22.61 -16.85 2.18
CA ASP A 75 21.69 -16.99 3.32
C ASP A 75 20.24 -16.69 2.93
N TRP A 76 20.05 -15.98 1.81
CA TRP A 76 18.75 -15.49 1.35
C TRP A 76 17.66 -16.57 1.20
N PRO A 77 17.93 -17.77 0.64
CA PRO A 77 16.91 -18.81 0.53
C PRO A 77 16.33 -19.23 1.88
N GLU A 78 17.16 -19.31 2.94
CA GLU A 78 16.70 -19.64 4.29
C GLU A 78 15.83 -18.52 4.86
N VAL A 79 16.26 -17.26 4.67
CA VAL A 79 15.49 -16.08 5.11
C VAL A 79 14.12 -16.03 4.43
N VAL A 80 14.09 -16.21 3.11
CA VAL A 80 12.85 -16.22 2.29
C VAL A 80 11.88 -17.28 2.76
N GLU A 81 12.35 -18.49 3.03
CA GLU A 81 11.51 -19.57 3.52
C GLU A 81 10.99 -19.27 4.93
N LYS A 82 11.87 -18.79 5.83
CA LYS A 82 11.52 -18.45 7.21
C LYS A 82 10.44 -17.38 7.31
N ILE A 83 10.47 -16.36 6.45
CA ILE A 83 9.47 -15.27 6.45
C ILE A 83 8.33 -15.50 5.44
N GLY A 84 8.39 -16.57 4.65
CA GLY A 84 7.41 -16.88 3.60
C GLY A 84 7.35 -15.83 2.49
N LEU A 85 8.49 -15.26 2.07
CA LEU A 85 8.53 -14.19 1.07
C LEU A 85 8.28 -14.72 -0.35
N ARG A 86 7.04 -14.54 -0.81
CA ARG A 86 6.58 -14.94 -2.15
C ARG A 86 6.23 -13.70 -2.97
N PHE A 87 6.03 -13.84 -4.28
CA PHE A 87 5.51 -12.76 -5.13
C PHE A 87 4.00 -12.50 -4.88
N THR A 88 3.69 -12.15 -3.64
CA THR A 88 2.36 -11.83 -3.15
C THR A 88 2.41 -10.61 -2.25
N THR A 89 1.28 -9.94 -2.09
CA THR A 89 1.11 -8.85 -1.12
C THR A 89 -0.24 -8.96 -0.44
N ARG A 90 -0.41 -8.27 0.69
CA ARG A 90 -1.70 -8.15 1.37
C ARG A 90 -2.36 -6.83 1.00
N GLY A 91 -3.53 -6.91 0.37
CA GLY A 91 -4.33 -5.72 0.05
C GLY A 91 -4.97 -5.07 1.27
N ALA A 92 -5.56 -3.90 1.08
CA ALA A 92 -6.27 -3.15 2.10
C ALA A 92 -7.48 -3.91 2.68
N ASP A 93 -8.05 -4.82 1.90
CA ASP A 93 -9.13 -5.75 2.32
C ASP A 93 -8.61 -6.99 3.06
N ARG A 94 -7.31 -7.04 3.35
CA ARG A 94 -6.58 -8.13 4.01
C ARG A 94 -6.42 -9.41 3.19
N ARG A 95 -6.84 -9.43 1.92
CA ARG A 95 -6.64 -10.58 1.04
C ARG A 95 -5.21 -10.63 0.53
N VAL A 96 -4.73 -11.85 0.29
CA VAL A 96 -3.44 -12.09 -0.33
C VAL A 96 -3.62 -12.09 -1.83
N VAL A 97 -2.89 -11.21 -2.51
CA VAL A 97 -2.94 -11.03 -3.95
C VAL A 97 -1.59 -11.38 -4.56
N GLU A 98 -1.63 -12.11 -5.66
CA GLU A 98 -0.45 -12.45 -6.45
C GLU A 98 0.01 -11.24 -7.26
N LEU A 99 1.31 -10.94 -7.17
CA LEU A 99 1.92 -9.84 -7.94
C LEU A 99 2.27 -10.27 -9.37
N VAL A 100 2.46 -11.58 -9.57
CA VAL A 100 2.71 -12.25 -10.86
C VAL A 100 1.91 -13.55 -10.91
N PRO A 101 1.55 -14.09 -12.09
CA PRO A 101 0.84 -15.36 -12.19
C PRO A 101 1.59 -16.51 -11.48
N GLY A 102 0.94 -17.20 -10.55
CA GLY A 102 1.58 -18.27 -9.76
C GLY A 102 2.52 -17.74 -8.67
N GLY A 103 2.44 -16.44 -8.36
CA GLY A 103 3.33 -15.76 -7.43
C GLY A 103 3.28 -16.30 -5.99
N ARG A 104 2.22 -17.04 -5.62
CA ARG A 104 2.11 -17.73 -4.33
C ARG A 104 3.19 -18.79 -4.13
N ASP A 105 3.55 -19.50 -5.18
CA ASP A 105 4.53 -20.58 -5.12
C ASP A 105 5.94 -20.10 -5.50
N MET A 106 6.07 -18.85 -5.96
CA MET A 106 7.32 -18.26 -6.42
C MET A 106 8.04 -17.52 -5.27
N PRO A 107 9.17 -18.03 -4.75
CA PRO A 107 9.99 -17.30 -3.79
C PRO A 107 10.65 -16.09 -4.44
N VAL A 108 10.78 -14.99 -3.69
CA VAL A 108 11.51 -13.80 -4.16
C VAL A 108 13.00 -14.08 -4.10
N LEU A 109 13.69 -14.06 -5.25
CA LEU A 109 15.14 -14.24 -5.34
C LEU A 109 15.90 -12.98 -4.90
N TRP A 110 17.17 -13.12 -4.54
CA TRP A 110 18.00 -12.02 -4.03
C TRP A 110 18.06 -10.84 -5.01
N GLY A 111 18.32 -11.11 -6.29
CA GLY A 111 18.31 -10.10 -7.35
C GLY A 111 16.93 -9.51 -7.67
N ALA A 112 15.85 -10.18 -7.26
CA ALA A 112 14.48 -9.78 -7.55
C ALA A 112 13.84 -8.91 -6.44
N ARG A 113 14.54 -8.65 -5.32
CA ARG A 113 14.03 -7.84 -4.19
C ARG A 113 13.53 -6.46 -4.61
N ASN A 114 14.26 -5.79 -5.50
CA ASN A 114 13.88 -4.49 -6.06
C ASN A 114 12.62 -4.57 -6.93
N GLU A 115 12.50 -5.60 -7.74
CA GLU A 115 11.32 -5.82 -8.58
C GLU A 115 10.09 -6.13 -7.72
N TYR A 116 10.23 -7.02 -6.75
CA TYR A 116 9.19 -7.32 -5.76
C TYR A 116 8.71 -6.05 -5.05
N ALA A 117 9.63 -5.23 -4.53
CA ALA A 117 9.26 -3.97 -3.87
C ALA A 117 8.49 -3.03 -4.79
N ARG A 118 8.93 -2.84 -6.04
CA ARG A 118 8.21 -2.02 -7.04
C ARG A 118 6.81 -2.56 -7.33
N MET A 119 6.65 -3.88 -7.43
CA MET A 119 5.34 -4.50 -7.65
C MET A 119 4.41 -4.29 -6.45
N VAL A 120 4.91 -4.45 -5.22
CA VAL A 120 4.14 -4.17 -4.00
C VAL A 120 3.73 -2.70 -3.95
N GLN A 121 4.65 -1.76 -4.19
CA GLN A 121 4.37 -0.33 -4.20
C GLN A 121 3.29 0.02 -5.23
N ARG A 122 3.47 -0.44 -6.48
CA ARG A 122 2.51 -0.22 -7.56
C ARG A 122 1.13 -0.77 -7.22
N TYR A 123 1.05 -2.00 -6.72
CA TYR A 123 -0.22 -2.61 -6.33
C TYR A 123 -0.91 -1.77 -5.26
N ARG A 124 -0.20 -1.39 -4.20
CA ARG A 124 -0.76 -0.66 -3.06
C ARG A 124 -1.15 0.78 -3.38
N CYS A 125 -0.38 1.48 -4.21
CA CYS A 125 -0.76 2.80 -4.71
C CYS A 125 -2.01 2.73 -5.60
N GLY A 126 -2.19 1.64 -6.36
CA GLY A 126 -3.37 1.41 -7.20
C GLY A 126 -4.64 1.04 -6.45
N GLU A 127 -4.60 0.91 -5.11
CA GLU A 127 -5.79 0.69 -4.28
C GLU A 127 -6.58 1.99 -4.00
N PHE A 128 -6.09 3.15 -4.45
CA PHE A 128 -6.63 4.49 -4.20
C PHE A 128 -7.15 5.18 -5.46
#